data_AF-A0A432UB91-F1
#
_entry.id   AF-A0A432UB91-F1
#
_cell.length_a   1.000
_cell.length_b   1.000
_cell.length_c   1.000
_cell.angle_alpha   90.00
_cell.angle_beta   90.00
_cell.angle_gamma   90.00
#
_symmetry.space_group_name_H-M   'P 1'
#
loop_
_entity.id
_entity.type
_entity.pdbx_description
1 polymer ?
#
loop_
_entity_poly.entity_id
_entity_poly.type
_entity_poly.pdbx_seq_one_letter_code
_entity_poly.pdbx_strand_id
1 'polypeptide(L)' 'REASSIKVAIVDIILPDMSGPELAHWILKHYPHIKVICITGYTPLVEPEPCGSGVPVLFKPFSLSDLRPYLS' A
#
# COMPACT_ATOMS: atom_id res chain seq x y z
N ARG A 1 -11.51 21.60 -13.19
CA ARG A 1 -11.70 20.14 -12.99
C ARG A 1 -11.31 19.87 -11.55
N GLU A 2 -12.27 19.62 -10.65
CA GLU A 2 -11.90 19.20 -9.30
C GLU A 2 -11.19 17.86 -9.42
N ALA A 3 -9.92 17.81 -9.01
CA ALA A 3 -9.24 16.53 -8.83
C ALA A 3 -9.98 15.83 -7.69
N SER A 4 -10.64 14.71 -7.99
CA SER A 4 -11.28 13.87 -6.99
C SER A 4 -10.31 13.59 -5.85
N SER A 5 -10.71 13.89 -4.62
CA SER A 5 -9.88 13.65 -3.42
C SER A 5 -9.51 12.17 -3.35
N ILE A 6 -8.22 11.87 -3.46
CA ILE A 6 -7.67 10.52 -3.32
C ILE A 6 -7.86 10.08 -1.86
N LYS A 7 -8.42 8.89 -1.65
CA LYS A 7 -8.68 8.32 -0.31
C LYS A 7 -7.80 7.12 0.01
N VAL A 8 -7.35 6.40 -1.01
CA VAL A 8 -6.58 5.17 -0.85
C VAL A 8 -5.45 5.14 -1.88
N ALA A 9 -4.25 4.77 -1.44
CA ALA A 9 -3.11 4.46 -2.28
C ALA A 9 -2.77 2.97 -2.15
N ILE A 10 -2.67 2.28 -3.29
CA ILE A 10 -2.22 0.89 -3.38
C ILE A 10 -0.79 0.93 -3.95
N VAL A 11 0.18 0.41 -3.19
CA VAL A 11 1.61 0.59 -3.45
C VAL A 11 2.29 -0.76 -3.62
N ASP A 12 3.00 -0.97 -4.74
CA ASP A 12 3.85 -2.16 -4.87
C ASP A 12 5.05 -2.06 -3.94
N ILE A 13 5.41 -3.14 -3.24
CA ILE A 13 6.59 -3.18 -2.37
C ILE A 13 7.87 -3.02 -3.19
N ILE A 14 7.91 -3.58 -4.40
CA ILE A 14 9.08 -3.52 -5.28
C ILE A 14 8.83 -2.56 -6.42
N LEU A 15 9.63 -1.51 -6.45
CA LEU A 15 9.58 -0.41 -7.40
C LEU A 15 11.04 -0.06 -7.81
N PRO A 16 11.28 0.41 -9.04
CA PRO A 16 12.63 0.54 -9.58
C PRO A 16 13.48 1.67 -8.97
N ASP A 17 12.86 2.80 -8.58
CA ASP A 17 13.59 4.01 -8.16
C ASP A 17 13.52 4.29 -6.64
N MET A 18 12.37 4.02 -6.04
CA MET A 18 12.11 4.15 -4.60
C MET A 18 11.42 2.88 -4.14
N SER A 19 11.68 2.37 -2.95
CA SER A 19 10.97 1.19 -2.48
C SER A 19 9.51 1.52 -2.15
N GLY A 20 8.62 0.53 -2.27
CA GLY A 20 7.23 0.67 -1.85
C GLY A 20 7.05 1.13 -0.40
N PRO A 21 7.82 0.61 0.57
CA PRO A 21 7.78 1.06 1.96
C PRO A 21 8.20 2.53 2.12
N GLU A 22 9.22 2.98 1.40
CA GLU A 22 9.60 4.40 1.39
C GLU A 22 8.49 5.28 0.83
N LEU A 23 7.83 4.85 -0.24
CA LEU A 23 6.69 5.54 -0.82
C LEU A 23 5.49 5.58 0.14
N ALA A 24 5.16 4.45 0.77
CA ALA A 24 4.10 4.35 1.75
C ALA A 24 4.33 5.32 2.91
N HIS A 25 5.55 5.34 3.46
CA HIS A 25 5.93 6.25 4.52
C HIS A 25 5.85 7.72 4.08
N TRP A 26 6.32 8.02 2.87
CA TRP A 26 6.24 9.37 2.31
C TRP A 26 4.78 9.84 2.14
N ILE A 27 3.89 8.97 1.66
CA ILE A 27 2.45 9.28 1.52
C ILE A 27 1.84 9.54 2.90
N LEU A 28 2.06 8.65 3.88
CA LEU A 28 1.50 8.81 5.23
C LEU A 28 1.99 10.09 5.92
N LYS A 29 3.23 10.51 5.65
CA LYS A 29 3.82 11.74 6.19
C LYS A 29 3.22 13.02 5.57
N HIS A 30 2.99 13.04 4.26
CA HIS A 30 2.56 14.26 3.55
C HIS A 30 1.04 14.33 3.35
N TYR A 31 0.37 13.17 3.32
CA TYR A 31 -1.06 13.02 3.09
C TYR A 31 -1.67 12.03 4.09
N PRO A 32 -1.71 12.36 5.40
CA PRO A 32 -2.17 11.46 6.46
C PRO A 32 -3.65 11.04 6.35
N HIS A 33 -4.42 11.70 5.47
CA HIS A 33 -5.80 11.34 5.17
C HIS A 33 -5.94 10.21 4.12
N ILE A 34 -4.85 9.86 3.43
CA ILE A 34 -4.82 8.78 2.45
C ILE A 34 -4.48 7.48 3.17
N LYS A 35 -5.36 6.48 3.07
CA LYS A 35 -5.07 5.11 3.51
C LYS A 35 -4.06 4.47 2.56
N VAL A 36 -3.04 3.80 3.09
CA VAL A 36 -2.04 3.09 2.27
C VAL A 36 -2.19 1.59 2.45
N ILE A 37 -2.13 0.85 1.35
CA ILE A 37 -2.10 -0.62 1.30
C ILE A 37 -0.94 -1.02 0.42
N CYS A 38 -0.09 -1.93 0.87
CA CYS A 38 1.01 -2.42 0.05
C CYS A 38 0.67 -3.76 -0.60
N ILE A 39 1.22 -4.02 -1.78
CA ILE A 39 1.00 -5.26 -2.54
C ILE A 39 2.33 -5.93 -2.86
N THR A 40 2.40 -7.26 -2.77
CA THR A 40 3.62 -8.02 -3.09
C THR A 40 3.31 -9.33 -3.78
N GLY A 41 4.13 -9.70 -4.76
CA GLY A 41 4.08 -11.03 -5.41
C GLY A 41 5.05 -12.04 -4.80
N TYR A 42 5.85 -11.64 -3.81
CA TYR A 42 6.85 -12.51 -3.20
C TYR A 42 6.26 -13.26 -2.02
N THR A 43 6.46 -14.58 -2.00
CA THR A 43 6.10 -15.49 -0.91
C THR A 43 6.68 -15.04 0.44
N PRO A 44 6.08 -15.45 1.58
CA PRO A 44 6.19 -14.80 2.90
C PRO A 44 7.54 -14.89 3.63
N LEU A 45 8.66 -15.06 2.91
CA LEU A 45 10.01 -14.88 3.45
C LEU A 45 10.36 -13.41 3.71
N VAL A 46 9.45 -12.49 3.39
CA VAL A 46 9.58 -11.06 3.63
C VAL A 46 9.25 -10.78 5.10
N GLU A 47 9.94 -9.81 5.68
CA GLU A 47 9.80 -9.33 7.06
C GLU A 47 8.34 -9.28 7.57
N PRO A 48 8.09 -9.42 8.88
CA PRO A 48 6.73 -9.44 9.45
C PRO A 48 5.86 -8.24 9.05
N GLU A 49 6.48 -7.09 8.79
CA GLU A 49 5.84 -5.84 8.39
C GLU A 49 6.56 -5.23 7.19
N PRO A 50 6.42 -5.81 5.99
CA PRO A 50 7.28 -5.50 4.84
C PRO A 50 7.00 -4.12 4.25
N CYS A 51 5.97 -3.41 4.72
CA CYS A 51 5.67 -2.02 4.37
C CYS A 51 5.72 -1.06 5.57
N GLY A 52 6.29 -1.50 6.69
CA GLY A 52 6.32 -0.77 7.94
C GLY A 52 5.10 -1.06 8.83
N SER A 53 5.23 -0.67 10.10
CA SER A 53 4.27 -1.05 11.11
C SER A 53 2.89 -0.46 10.89
N GLY A 54 1.87 -1.31 11.01
CA GLY A 54 0.46 -0.93 10.85
C GLY A 54 0.02 -0.68 9.40
N VAL A 55 0.88 -0.89 8.40
CA VAL A 55 0.50 -0.77 6.98
C VAL A 55 0.03 -2.15 6.46
N PRO A 56 -1.23 -2.28 6.02
CA PRO A 56 -1.75 -3.54 5.49
C PRO A 56 -1.01 -3.98 4.22
N VAL A 57 -0.85 -5.31 4.06
CA VAL A 57 -0.19 -5.91 2.91
C VAL A 57 -1.10 -6.97 2.28
N LEU A 58 -1.27 -6.90 0.96
CA LEU A 58 -1.97 -7.89 0.15
C LEU A 58 -1.00 -8.65 -0.73
N PHE A 59 -1.14 -9.98 -0.75
CA PHE A 59 -0.33 -10.84 -1.60
C PHE A 59 -0.98 -11.00 -2.97
N LYS A 60 -0.20 -10.88 -4.04
CA LYS A 60 -0.63 -11.17 -5.41
C LYS A 60 -0.60 -12.68 -5.63
N PRO A 61 -1.59 -13.26 -6.37
CA PRO A 61 -2.77 -12.59 -6.88
C PRO A 61 -3.83 -12.34 -5.78
N PHE A 62 -4.54 -11.21 -5.88
CA PHE A 62 -5.66 -10.87 -5.01
C PHE A 62 -6.91 -10.53 -5.85
N SER A 63 -8.08 -10.69 -5.25
CA SER A 63 -9.39 -10.38 -5.81
C SER A 63 -9.92 -9.02 -5.33
N LEU A 64 -11.01 -8.54 -5.94
CA LEU A 64 -11.71 -7.34 -5.46
C LEU A 64 -12.29 -7.53 -4.04
N SER A 65 -12.65 -8.75 -3.67
CA SER A 65 -13.13 -9.07 -2.33
C SER A 65 -12.05 -8.87 -1.27
N ASP A 66 -10.78 -9.12 -1.62
CA ASP A 66 -9.63 -8.93 -0.74
C ASP A 66 -9.31 -7.43 -0.55
N LEU A 67 -9.59 -6.60 -1.55
CA LEU A 67 -9.43 -5.14 -1.46
C LEU A 67 -10.54 -4.45 -0.67
N ARG A 68 -11.76 -4.98 -0.72
CA ARG A 68 -12.98 -4.36 -0.17
C ARG A 68 -12.85 -3.87 1.29
N PRO A 69 -12.19 -4.59 2.22
CA PRO A 69 -12.04 -4.13 3.61
C PRO A 69 -11.31 -2.80 3.76
N TYR A 70 -10.49 -2.41 2.77
CA TYR A 70 -9.66 -1.21 2.84
C TYR A 70 -10.27 0.01 2.13
N LEU A 71 -11.36 -0.18 1.39
CA LEU A 71 -12.01 0.84 0.56
C LEU A 71 -13.20 1.54 1.24
N SER A 72 -13.50 1.20 2.49
CA SER A 72 -14.59 1.78 3.28
C SER A 72 -14.31 3.18 3.83
#